data_AF-A0A0E2B1I6-F1
#
_entry.id   AF-A0A0E2B1I6-F1
#
_cell.length_a   1.000
_cell.length_b   1.000
_cell.length_c   1.000
_cell.angle_alpha   90.00
_cell.angle_beta   90.00
_cell.angle_gamma   90.00
#
_symmetry.space_group_name_H-M   'P 1'
#
loop_
_entity.id
_entity.type
_entity.pdbx_description
1 polymer ?
#
loop_
_entity_poly.entity_id
_entity_poly.type
_entity_poly.pdbx_seq_one_letter_code
_entity_poly.pdbx_strand_id
1 'polypeptide(L)'
;MWQFLTKFGFIPFIFFEFIGFFSMGMMGFGLYYLVFPISQSLFPHPDSLHGDNVWLVAMYASVLWPLGFIFGAILFHSFKKRGWSKGILYFLYIPMFWFWTALLWFFLIESYF
;
A
#
# COMPACT_ATOMS: atom_id res chain seq x y z
N MET A 1 -39.32 -2.99 10.28
CA MET A 1 -38.22 -2.11 9.81
C MET A 1 -36.85 -2.67 10.17
N TRP A 2 -36.52 -2.86 11.46
CA TRP A 2 -35.23 -3.41 11.89
C TRP A 2 -34.92 -4.83 11.37
N GLN A 3 -35.88 -5.77 11.40
CA GLN A 3 -35.68 -7.14 10.86
C GLN A 3 -35.48 -7.19 9.33
N PHE A 4 -36.03 -6.21 8.60
CA PHE A 4 -35.84 -6.08 7.16
C PHE A 4 -34.43 -5.56 6.86
N LEU A 5 -33.97 -4.53 7.60
CA LEU A 5 -32.61 -4.00 7.49
C LEU A 5 -31.54 -5.04 7.87
N THR A 6 -31.76 -5.87 8.89
CA THR A 6 -30.78 -6.91 9.24
C THR A 6 -30.76 -8.07 8.23
N LYS A 7 -31.91 -8.55 7.73
CA LYS A 7 -31.91 -9.63 6.73
C LYS A 7 -31.41 -9.20 5.36
N PHE A 8 -31.82 -8.02 4.88
CA PHE A 8 -31.45 -7.53 3.54
C PHE A 8 -30.14 -6.74 3.53
N GLY A 9 -29.71 -6.18 4.66
CA GLY A 9 -28.43 -5.46 4.78
C GLY A 9 -27.23 -6.38 5.02
N PHE A 10 -27.45 -7.60 5.52
CA PHE A 10 -26.36 -8.54 5.78
C PHE A 10 -25.68 -9.05 4.51
N ILE A 11 -26.46 -9.29 3.44
CA ILE A 11 -25.94 -9.74 2.14
C ILE A 11 -24.99 -8.69 1.52
N PRO A 12 -25.38 -7.41 1.32
CA PRO A 12 -24.48 -6.41 0.81
C PRO A 12 -23.32 -6.13 1.77
N PHE A 13 -23.52 -6.22 3.10
CA PHE A 13 -22.43 -6.11 4.07
C PHE A 13 -21.32 -7.13 3.80
N ILE A 14 -21.65 -8.42 3.71
CA ILE A 14 -20.69 -9.47 3.37
C ILE A 14 -20.02 -9.15 2.03
N PHE A 15 -20.81 -8.81 1.02
CA PHE A 15 -20.28 -8.53 -0.32
C PHE A 15 -19.25 -7.38 -0.32
N PHE A 16 -19.55 -6.27 0.36
CA PHE A 16 -18.63 -5.14 0.47
C PHE A 16 -17.41 -5.45 1.34
N GLU A 17 -17.55 -6.27 2.37
CA GLU A 17 -16.41 -6.73 3.19
C GLU A 17 -15.42 -7.54 2.36
N PHE A 18 -15.92 -8.50 1.56
CA PHE A 18 -15.09 -9.25 0.62
C PHE A 18 -14.44 -8.32 -0.42
N ILE A 19 -15.18 -7.40 -1.03
CA ILE A 19 -14.61 -6.44 -1.99
C ILE A 19 -13.52 -5.57 -1.35
N GLY A 20 -13.76 -5.07 -0.13
CA GLY A 20 -12.79 -4.26 0.60
C GLY A 20 -11.51 -5.04 0.89
N PHE A 21 -11.66 -6.27 1.38
CA PHE A 21 -10.54 -7.19 1.62
C PHE A 21 -9.75 -7.48 0.34
N PHE A 22 -10.45 -7.77 -0.75
CA PHE A 22 -9.82 -8.03 -2.05
C PHE A 22 -9.10 -6.79 -2.60
N SER A 23 -9.72 -5.61 -2.48
CA SER A 23 -9.15 -4.34 -2.92
C SER A 23 -7.87 -4.00 -2.15
N MET A 24 -7.84 -4.24 -0.84
CA MET A 24 -6.65 -4.02 -0.01
C MET A 24 -5.50 -4.95 -0.42
N GLY A 25 -5.74 -6.25 -0.62
CA GLY A 25 -4.69 -7.15 -1.06
C GLY A 25 -4.17 -6.82 -2.46
N MET A 26 -5.07 -6.52 -3.41
CA MET A 26 -4.68 -6.11 -4.76
C MET A 26 -3.86 -4.82 -4.78
N MET A 27 -4.22 -3.82 -3.98
CA MET A 27 -3.41 -2.60 -3.83
C MET A 27 -1.99 -2.94 -3.35
N GLY A 28 -1.87 -3.87 -2.40
CA GLY A 28 -0.59 -4.27 -1.82
C GLY A 28 0.30 -4.93 -2.85
N PHE A 29 -0.24 -5.90 -3.59
CA PHE A 29 0.47 -6.49 -4.72
C PHE A 29 0.82 -5.47 -5.80
N GLY A 30 -0.09 -4.54 -6.12
CA GLY A 30 0.19 -3.46 -7.06
C GLY A 30 1.39 -2.62 -6.63
N LEU A 31 1.50 -2.34 -5.33
CA LEU A 31 2.65 -1.69 -4.72
C LEU A 31 3.93 -2.54 -4.85
N TYR A 32 3.84 -3.87 -4.68
CA TYR A 32 4.98 -4.78 -4.90
C TYR A 32 5.47 -4.74 -6.35
N TYR A 33 4.56 -4.88 -7.32
CA TYR A 33 4.89 -4.81 -8.75
C TYR A 33 5.47 -3.46 -9.16
N LEU A 34 5.10 -2.38 -8.46
CA LEU A 34 5.63 -1.03 -8.73
C LEU A 34 7.11 -0.88 -8.30
N VAL A 35 7.56 -1.61 -7.28
CA VAL A 35 8.97 -1.57 -6.83
C VAL A 35 9.83 -2.68 -7.47
N PHE A 36 9.22 -3.82 -7.77
CA PHE A 36 9.90 -5.02 -8.24
C PHE A 36 10.91 -4.80 -9.39
N PRO A 37 10.62 -4.04 -10.47
CA PRO A 37 11.53 -3.86 -11.60
C PRO A 37 12.92 -3.32 -11.22
N ILE A 38 13.01 -2.57 -10.12
CA ILE A 38 14.26 -1.94 -9.66
C ILE A 38 14.90 -2.75 -8.52
N SER A 39 14.12 -3.59 -7.84
CA SER A 39 14.55 -4.36 -6.66
C SER A 39 14.67 -5.86 -6.91
N GLN A 40 14.81 -6.29 -8.17
CA GLN A 40 14.85 -7.71 -8.56
C GLN A 40 15.98 -8.51 -7.88
N SER A 41 17.08 -7.84 -7.49
CA SER A 41 18.19 -8.45 -6.77
C SER A 41 17.92 -8.66 -5.28
N LEU A 42 16.91 -7.97 -4.73
CA LEU A 42 16.57 -7.98 -3.30
C LEU A 42 15.26 -8.72 -3.01
N PHE A 43 14.33 -8.70 -3.96
CA PHE A 43 13.01 -9.28 -3.77
C PHE A 43 12.77 -10.45 -4.75
N PRO A 44 12.14 -11.54 -4.29
CA PRO A 44 11.74 -12.64 -5.16
C PRO A 44 10.76 -12.17 -6.24
N HIS A 45 10.69 -12.89 -7.35
CA HIS A 45 9.74 -12.58 -8.40
C HIS A 45 8.30 -12.61 -7.85
N PRO A 46 7.39 -11.68 -8.22
CA PRO A 46 6.01 -11.69 -7.73
C PRO A 46 5.33 -13.05 -7.88
N ASP A 47 5.51 -13.70 -9.02
CA ASP A 47 4.94 -15.02 -9.33
C ASP A 47 5.51 -16.16 -8.47
N SER A 48 6.63 -15.92 -7.78
CA SER A 48 7.23 -16.84 -6.83
C SER A 48 6.74 -16.63 -5.39
N LEU A 49 5.90 -15.63 -5.12
CA LEU A 49 5.25 -15.48 -3.81
C LEU A 49 4.09 -16.48 -3.69
N HIS A 50 4.17 -17.39 -2.73
CA HIS A 50 3.16 -18.43 -2.50
C HIS A 50 2.96 -18.74 -1.01
N GLY A 51 1.75 -19.11 -0.61
CA GLY A 51 1.44 -19.48 0.77
C GLY A 51 0.41 -18.56 1.41
N ASP A 52 -0.12 -19.00 2.55
CA ASP A 52 -1.36 -18.49 3.13
C ASP A 52 -1.23 -17.03 3.62
N ASN A 53 -0.02 -16.60 3.98
CA ASN A 53 0.23 -15.28 4.56
C ASN A 53 0.49 -14.18 3.52
N VAL A 54 0.76 -14.50 2.25
CA VAL A 54 1.12 -13.48 1.24
C VAL A 54 0.01 -12.44 1.11
N TRP A 55 -1.25 -12.88 1.15
CA TRP A 55 -2.39 -11.99 1.06
C TRP A 55 -2.48 -11.02 2.26
N LEU A 56 -2.28 -11.53 3.47
CA LEU A 56 -2.27 -10.72 4.69
C LEU A 56 -1.12 -9.71 4.69
N VAL A 57 0.06 -10.12 4.24
CA VAL A 57 1.23 -9.25 4.10
C VAL A 57 0.96 -8.13 3.09
N ALA A 58 0.36 -8.46 1.93
CA ALA A 58 -0.04 -7.47 0.93
C ALA A 58 -1.07 -6.48 1.51
N MET A 59 -2.03 -6.96 2.30
CA MET A 59 -2.98 -6.08 2.99
C MET A 59 -2.29 -5.14 3.98
N TYR A 60 -1.34 -5.64 4.78
CA TYR A 60 -0.57 -4.79 5.69
C TYR A 60 0.22 -3.73 4.93
N ALA A 61 0.83 -4.07 3.80
CA ALA A 61 1.48 -3.10 2.93
C ALA A 61 0.50 -1.98 2.52
N SER A 62 -0.71 -2.32 2.09
CA SER A 62 -1.75 -1.34 1.73
C SER A 62 -2.20 -0.45 2.88
N VAL A 63 -2.35 -1.02 4.08
CA VAL A 63 -2.76 -0.26 5.27
C VAL A 63 -1.66 0.69 5.74
N LEU A 64 -0.39 0.28 5.64
CA LEU A 64 0.76 1.07 6.08
C LEU A 64 1.25 2.07 5.03
N TRP A 65 0.98 1.82 3.74
CA TRP A 65 1.44 2.68 2.65
C TRP A 65 0.99 4.15 2.78
N PRO A 66 -0.26 4.46 3.19
CA PRO A 66 -0.69 5.83 3.44
C PRO A 66 0.11 6.59 4.52
N LEU A 67 0.86 5.91 5.41
CA LEU A 67 1.76 6.59 6.34
C LEU A 67 2.88 7.34 5.59
N GLY A 68 3.16 6.96 4.34
CA GLY A 68 4.02 7.68 3.41
C GLY A 68 3.64 9.16 3.23
N PHE A 69 2.35 9.50 3.32
CA PHE A 69 1.88 10.89 3.22
C PHE A 69 2.40 11.77 4.35
N ILE A 70 2.64 11.20 5.54
CA ILE A 70 3.23 11.94 6.67
C ILE A 70 4.66 12.35 6.32
N PHE A 71 5.47 11.41 5.82
CA PHE A 71 6.84 11.70 5.38
C PHE A 71 6.87 12.67 4.19
N GLY A 72 5.97 12.49 3.23
CA GLY A 72 5.78 13.42 2.11
C GLY A 72 5.47 14.84 2.57
N ALA A 73 4.54 15.00 3.53
CA ALA A 73 4.17 16.29 4.09
C ALA A 73 5.34 16.97 4.84
N ILE A 74 6.10 16.19 5.62
CA ILE A 74 7.30 16.69 6.31
C ILE A 74 8.33 17.20 5.29
N LEU A 75 8.58 16.43 4.22
CA LEU A 75 9.51 16.81 3.15
C LEU A 75 9.03 18.06 2.42
N PHE A 76 7.74 18.10 2.06
CA PHE A 76 7.12 19.24 1.39
C PHE A 76 7.34 20.52 2.18
N HIS A 77 6.98 20.50 3.47
CA HIS A 77 7.08 21.65 4.35
C HIS A 77 8.54 22.09 4.53
N SER A 78 9.44 21.14 4.73
CA SER A 78 10.86 21.39 4.94
C SER A 78 11.52 22.06 3.74
N PHE A 79 11.25 21.58 2.53
CA PHE A 79 11.83 22.17 1.31
C PHE A 79 11.10 23.41 0.83
N LYS A 80 9.79 23.53 1.10
CA LYS A 80 9.07 24.77 0.84
C LYS A 80 9.63 25.93 1.64
N LYS A 81 9.98 25.71 2.92
CA LYS A 81 10.68 26.70 3.76
C LYS A 81 12.04 27.13 3.20
N ARG A 82 12.71 26.27 2.43
CA ARG A 82 13.99 26.56 1.76
C ARG A 82 13.82 27.23 0.39
N GLY A 83 12.61 27.64 0.02
CA GLY A 83 12.34 28.37 -1.22
C GLY A 83 12.12 27.49 -2.45
N TRP A 84 11.98 26.17 -2.30
CA TRP A 84 11.77 25.28 -3.45
C TRP A 84 10.43 25.57 -4.15
N SER A 85 10.41 25.38 -5.47
CA SER A 85 9.21 25.58 -6.29
C SER A 85 8.19 24.46 -6.05
N LYS A 86 6.89 24.76 -6.17
CA LYS A 86 5.83 23.75 -5.96
C LYS A 86 5.95 22.56 -6.92
N GLY A 87 6.37 22.81 -8.17
CA GLY A 87 6.55 21.77 -9.18
C GLY A 87 7.61 20.73 -8.78
N ILE A 88 8.75 21.18 -8.26
CA ILE A 88 9.81 20.27 -7.79
C ILE A 88 9.31 19.46 -6.58
N LEU A 89 8.56 20.08 -5.66
CA LEU A 89 8.03 19.38 -4.50
C LEU A 89 7.02 18.28 -4.88
N TYR A 90 6.13 18.53 -5.84
CA TYR A 90 5.22 17.49 -6.35
C TYR A 90 5.96 16.39 -7.10
N PHE A 91 7.01 16.74 -7.85
CA PHE A 91 7.85 15.73 -8.50
C PHE A 91 8.55 14.83 -7.48
N LEU A 92 9.03 15.39 -6.37
CA LEU A 92 9.68 14.64 -5.28
C LEU A 92 8.73 13.73 -4.49
N TYR A 93 7.42 13.95 -4.55
CA TYR A 93 6.45 13.04 -3.92
C TYR A 93 6.54 11.65 -4.53
N ILE A 94 6.64 11.55 -5.86
CA ILE A 94 6.65 10.26 -6.57
C ILE A 94 7.78 9.34 -6.07
N PRO A 95 9.06 9.73 -6.11
CA PRO A 95 10.14 8.87 -5.62
C PRO A 95 10.08 8.65 -4.10
N MET A 96 9.54 9.59 -3.32
CA MET A 96 9.34 9.38 -1.87
C MET A 96 8.32 8.27 -1.60
N PHE A 97 7.17 8.29 -2.27
CA PHE A 97 6.17 7.23 -2.15
C PHE A 97 6.69 5.89 -2.66
N TRP A 98 7.40 5.91 -3.79
CA TRP A 98 8.05 4.72 -4.32
C TRP A 98 9.04 4.12 -3.32
N PHE A 99 9.90 4.97 -2.72
CA PHE A 99 10.87 4.55 -1.71
C PHE A 99 10.19 4.01 -0.45
N TRP A 100 9.12 4.66 0.02
CA TRP A 100 8.32 4.17 1.13
C TRP A 100 7.72 2.79 0.84
N THR A 101 7.20 2.57 -0.38
CA THR A 101 6.75 1.25 -0.83
C THR A 101 7.87 0.22 -0.75
N ALA A 102 9.06 0.56 -1.24
CA ALA A 102 10.20 -0.36 -1.24
C ALA A 102 10.63 -0.73 0.18
N LEU A 103 10.65 0.25 1.11
CA LEU A 103 10.92 0.00 2.52
C LEU A 103 9.86 -0.89 3.17
N LEU A 104 8.58 -0.64 2.93
CA LEU A 104 7.51 -1.48 3.48
C LEU A 104 7.68 -2.94 3.05
N TRP A 105 7.87 -3.17 1.76
CA TRP A 105 8.06 -4.52 1.24
C TRP A 105 9.37 -5.15 1.71
N PHE A 106 10.43 -4.37 1.92
CA PHE A 106 11.67 -4.87 2.52
C PHE A 106 11.43 -5.47 3.92
N PHE A 107 10.71 -4.77 4.80
CA PHE A 107 10.42 -5.29 6.14
C PHE A 107 9.36 -6.40 6.14
N LEU A 108 8.38 -6.31 5.24
CA LEU A 108 7.28 -7.25 5.19
C LEU A 108 7.67 -8.57 4.54
N ILE A 109 8.60 -8.58 3.59
CA ILE A 109 9.04 -9.82 2.96
C ILE A 109 9.87 -10.70 3.91
N GLU A 110 10.57 -10.10 4.87
CA GLU A 110 11.22 -10.85 5.96
C GLU A 110 10.19 -11.55 6.84
N SER A 111 9.00 -10.98 7.04
CA SER A 111 7.93 -11.64 7.82
C SER A 111 7.26 -12.82 7.09
N TYR A 112 7.58 -12.99 5.81
CA TYR A 112 7.06 -14.05 4.96
C TYR A 112 7.99 -15.28 4.90
N PHE A 113 9.30 -15.11 5.10
CA PHE A 113 10.31 -16.19 5.15
C PHE A 113 10.61 -16.63 6.59
#